data_AF-A0A3C1GGK8-F1
#
_entry.id   AF-A0A3C1GGK8-F1
#
_cell.length_a   1.000
_cell.length_b   1.000
_cell.length_c   1.000
_cell.angle_alpha   90.00
_cell.angle_beta   90.00
_cell.angle_gamma   90.00
#
_symmetry.space_group_name_H-M   'P 1'
#
loop_
_entity.id
_entity.type
_entity.pdbx_description
1 polymer ?
#
loop_
_entity_poly.entity_id
_entity_poly.type
_entity_poly.pdbx_seq_one_letter_code
_entity_poly.pdbx_strand_id
1 'polypeptide(L)'
;MSIVAISDTLGSLGHEIGRRVASARGFALADREIIARTAERFHEGVVELTHVTEERPTLWERLTDSQHRYMTYVEAVLLELAARDDVVLLGR
;
A
#
# COMPACT_ATOMS: atom_id res chain seq x y z
N MET A 1 10.18 12.38 -13.11
CA MET A 1 10.38 11.90 -11.73
C MET A 1 9.77 12.89 -10.75
N SER A 2 8.48 12.74 -10.49
CA SER A 2 7.80 13.43 -9.41
C SER A 2 6.87 12.47 -8.69
N ILE A 3 6.97 12.41 -7.37
CA ILE A 3 6.09 11.63 -6.50
C ILE A 3 5.27 12.64 -5.70
N VAL A 4 3.95 12.53 -5.76
CA VAL A 4 3.04 13.40 -5.01
C VAL A 4 2.26 12.56 -4.02
N ALA A 5 2.57 12.69 -2.73
CA ALA A 5 1.80 12.06 -1.66
C ALA A 5 0.80 13.06 -1.07
N ILE A 6 -0.48 12.68 -1.01
CA ILE A 6 -1.56 13.50 -0.45
C ILE A 6 -2.20 12.73 0.70
N SER A 7 -2.03 13.25 1.91
CA SER A 7 -2.86 12.89 3.06
C SER A 7 -4.07 13.80 3.09
N ASP A 8 -5.27 13.24 3.24
CA ASP A 8 -6.50 14.01 3.25
C ASP A 8 -7.30 13.88 4.55
N THR A 9 -7.91 14.99 4.97
CA THR A 9 -8.91 15.01 6.02
C THR A 9 -10.31 15.11 5.41
N LEU A 10 -11.32 14.68 6.16
CA LEU A 10 -12.70 14.69 5.66
C LEU A 10 -13.12 16.13 5.30
N GLY A 11 -13.58 16.32 4.06
CA GLY A 11 -13.96 17.64 3.52
C GLY A 11 -12.84 18.45 2.87
N SER A 12 -11.58 17.97 2.88
CA SER A 12 -10.44 18.67 2.27
C SER A 12 -10.32 18.52 0.75
N LEU A 13 -11.13 17.64 0.14
CA LEU A 13 -11.09 17.29 -1.29
C LEU A 13 -9.74 16.73 -1.77
N GLY A 14 -8.89 16.21 -0.87
CA GLY A 14 -7.55 15.70 -1.23
C GLY A 14 -7.58 14.62 -2.33
N HIS A 15 -8.54 13.70 -2.29
CA HIS A 15 -8.75 12.72 -3.35
C HIS A 15 -9.09 13.35 -4.72
N GLU A 16 -9.92 14.40 -4.74
CA GLU A 16 -10.30 15.08 -5.98
C GLU A 16 -9.13 15.88 -6.56
N ILE A 17 -8.39 16.57 -5.69
CA ILE A 17 -7.17 17.28 -6.05
C ILE A 17 -6.15 16.31 -6.65
N GLY A 18 -5.89 15.18 -5.98
CA GLY A 18 -4.93 14.19 -6.48
C GLY A 18 -5.32 13.59 -7.83
N ARG A 19 -6.59 13.25 -8.04
CA ARG A 19 -7.09 12.79 -9.36
C ARG A 19 -6.87 13.85 -10.45
N ARG A 20 -7.13 15.12 -10.16
CA ARG A 20 -6.91 16.22 -11.10
C ARG A 20 -5.42 16.42 -11.41
N VAL A 21 -4.56 16.35 -10.39
CA VAL A 21 -3.10 16.42 -10.58
C VAL A 21 -2.62 15.28 -11.47
N ALA A 22 -3.07 14.05 -11.19
CA ALA A 22 -2.70 12.88 -11.97
C ALA A 22 -3.11 13.03 -13.44
N SER A 23 -4.37 13.39 -13.68
CA SER A 23 -4.89 13.61 -15.04
C SER A 23 -4.17 14.73 -15.78
N ALA A 24 -3.95 15.88 -15.13
CA ALA A 24 -3.31 17.04 -15.75
C ALA A 24 -1.83 16.82 -16.09
N ARG A 25 -1.16 15.92 -15.38
CA ARG A 25 0.27 15.60 -15.58
C ARG A 25 0.52 14.27 -16.28
N GLY A 26 -0.52 13.47 -16.52
CA GLY A 26 -0.38 12.10 -17.04
C GLY A 26 0.28 11.14 -16.04
N PHE A 27 0.15 11.41 -14.73
CA PHE A 27 0.74 10.57 -13.68
C PHE A 27 -0.16 9.38 -13.37
N ALA A 28 0.45 8.29 -12.91
CA ALA A 28 -0.27 7.19 -12.30
C ALA A 28 -0.97 7.65 -11.01
N LEU A 29 -2.08 7.02 -10.66
CA LEU A 29 -2.81 7.29 -9.42
C LEU A 29 -2.94 5.99 -8.64
N ALA A 30 -2.50 5.99 -7.39
CA ALA A 30 -2.74 4.89 -6.46
C ALA A 30 -3.47 5.41 -5.22
N ASP A 31 -4.65 4.85 -4.98
CA ASP A 31 -5.43 5.11 -3.78
C ASP A 31 -5.37 3.93 -2.82
N ARG A 32 -6.05 4.08 -1.67
CA ARG A 32 -6.08 3.06 -0.63
C ARG A 32 -6.58 1.70 -1.13
N GLU A 33 -7.53 1.66 -2.06
CA GLU A 33 -8.07 0.39 -2.57
C GLU A 33 -7.02 -0.34 -3.42
N ILE A 34 -6.33 0.41 -4.28
CA ILE A 34 -5.24 -0.14 -5.11
C ILE A 34 -4.08 -0.62 -4.22
N ILE A 35 -3.69 0.17 -3.21
CA ILE A 35 -2.61 -0.18 -2.29
C ILE A 35 -2.98 -1.42 -1.46
N ALA A 36 -4.19 -1.47 -0.91
CA ALA A 36 -4.65 -2.60 -0.10
C ALA A 36 -4.74 -3.90 -0.91
N ARG A 37 -5.34 -3.87 -2.11
CA ARG A 37 -5.42 -5.07 -2.97
C ARG A 37 -4.05 -5.59 -3.39
N THR A 38 -3.10 -4.67 -3.63
CA THR A 38 -1.74 -5.07 -4.00
C THR A 38 -1.01 -5.66 -2.79
N ALA A 39 -1.21 -5.12 -1.59
CA ALA A 39 -0.65 -5.65 -0.35
C ALA A 39 -1.22 -7.03 0.02
N GLU A 40 -2.53 -7.25 -0.18
CA GLU A 40 -3.18 -8.56 -0.02
C GLU A 40 -2.56 -9.61 -0.93
N ARG A 41 -2.35 -9.29 -2.21
CA ARG A 41 -1.69 -10.20 -3.16
C ARG A 41 -0.25 -10.51 -2.76
N PHE A 42 0.49 -9.53 -2.23
CA PHE A 42 1.82 -9.75 -1.67
C PHE A 42 1.77 -10.69 -0.46
N HIS A 43 0.79 -10.52 0.42
CA HIS A 43 0.60 -11.39 1.58
C HIS A 43 0.35 -12.85 1.17
N GLU A 44 -0.56 -13.09 0.22
CA GLU A 44 -0.86 -14.43 -0.30
C GLU A 44 0.41 -15.13 -0.81
N GLY A 45 1.21 -14.44 -1.63
CA GLY A 45 2.47 -15.00 -2.15
C GLY A 45 3.50 -15.33 -1.06
N VAL A 46 3.60 -14.52 -0.01
CA VAL A 46 4.53 -14.78 1.10
C VAL A 46 4.06 -15.92 2.00
N VAL A 47 2.74 -16.04 2.23
CA VAL A 47 2.14 -17.15 3.00
C VAL A 47 2.35 -18.49 2.29
N GLU A 48 2.19 -18.56 0.97
CA GLU A 48 2.48 -19.77 0.19
C GLU A 48 3.96 -20.20 0.32
N LEU A 49 4.90 -19.24 0.35
CA LEU A 49 6.33 -19.51 0.51
C LEU A 49 6.70 -19.98 1.93
N THR A 50 6.06 -19.41 2.96
CA THR A 50 6.37 -19.72 4.38
C THR A 50 5.76 -21.02 4.86
N HIS A 51 4.67 -21.50 4.25
CA HIS A 51 4.09 -22.82 4.58
C HIS A 51 5.03 -24.02 4.30
N VAL A 52 6.15 -23.80 3.62
CA VAL A 52 7.17 -24.81 3.32
C VAL A 52 8.20 -24.96 4.46
N THR A 53 8.28 -24.01 5.39
CA THR A 53 9.33 -23.97 6.44
C THR A 53 8.77 -23.60 7.83
N GLU A 54 8.55 -24.65 8.63
CA GLU A 54 8.64 -24.73 10.10
C GLU A 54 7.63 -24.06 11.08
N GLU A 55 7.44 -24.85 12.16
CA GLU A 55 6.92 -24.69 13.52
C GLU A 55 5.85 -23.65 13.92
N ARG A 56 4.87 -24.13 14.71
CA ARG A 56 3.64 -23.40 15.11
C ARG A 56 3.92 -22.29 16.14
N PRO A 57 3.68 -21.01 15.80
CA PRO A 57 3.70 -19.90 16.75
C PRO A 57 2.41 -19.85 17.61
N THR A 58 2.46 -19.20 18.78
CA THR A 58 1.29 -19.07 19.65
C THR A 58 0.25 -18.08 19.09
N LEU A 59 -1.03 -18.24 19.46
CA LEU A 59 -2.15 -17.46 18.89
C LEU A 59 -2.01 -15.93 19.10
N TRP A 60 -1.42 -15.49 20.21
CA TRP A 60 -1.24 -14.07 20.51
C TRP A 60 -0.11 -13.45 19.71
N GLU A 61 1.01 -14.16 19.58
CA GLU A 61 2.14 -13.74 18.73
C GLU A 61 1.73 -13.65 17.27
N ARG A 62 0.87 -14.57 16.79
CA ARG A 62 0.30 -14.50 15.44
C ARG A 62 -0.52 -13.24 15.19
N LEU A 63 -1.22 -12.72 16.20
CA LEU A 63 -2.11 -11.56 16.04
C LEU A 63 -1.32 -10.26 15.94
N THR A 64 -0.36 -10.02 16.83
CA THR A 64 0.51 -8.83 16.77
C THR A 64 1.45 -8.88 15.57
N ASP A 65 2.02 -10.04 15.25
CA ASP A 65 2.87 -10.23 14.08
C ASP A 65 2.09 -10.10 12.76
N SER A 66 0.79 -10.43 12.75
CA SER A 66 -0.05 -10.24 11.55
C SER A 66 -0.27 -8.77 11.19
N GLN A 67 -0.48 -7.90 12.19
CA GLN A 67 -0.64 -6.46 11.96
C GLN A 67 0.65 -5.80 11.49
N HIS A 68 1.78 -6.16 12.12
CA HIS A 68 3.09 -5.64 11.69
C HIS A 68 3.43 -6.09 10.27
N ARG A 69 3.23 -7.37 9.94
CA ARG A 69 3.45 -7.87 8.57
C ARG A 69 2.56 -7.19 7.54
N TYR A 70 1.27 -6.98 7.86
CA TYR A 70 0.36 -6.24 6.98
C TYR A 70 0.89 -4.83 6.68
N MET A 71 1.35 -4.10 7.70
CA MET A 71 1.94 -2.77 7.50
C MET A 71 3.21 -2.82 6.66
N THR A 72 4.07 -3.82 6.86
CA THR A 72 5.27 -4.04 6.02
C THR A 72 4.91 -4.28 4.55
N TYR A 73 3.86 -5.05 4.26
CA TYR A 73 3.40 -5.25 2.88
C TYR A 73 2.84 -3.97 2.27
N VAL A 74 2.08 -3.18 3.03
CA VAL A 74 1.58 -1.87 2.58
C VAL A 74 2.74 -0.93 2.26
N GLU A 75 3.76 -0.86 3.13
CA GLU A 75 4.96 -0.04 2.90
C GLU A 75 5.73 -0.50 1.65
N ALA A 76 5.92 -1.81 1.47
CA ALA A 76 6.62 -2.35 0.31
C ALA A 76 5.90 -1.98 -1.01
N VAL A 77 4.57 -2.11 -1.05
CA VAL A 77 3.75 -1.73 -2.20
C VAL A 77 3.84 -0.23 -2.48
N LEU A 78 3.77 0.60 -1.43
CA LEU A 78 3.89 2.06 -1.55
C LEU A 78 5.23 2.46 -2.17
N LEU A 79 6.32 1.84 -1.72
CA LEU A 79 7.67 2.07 -2.24
C LEU A 79 7.82 1.58 -3.68
N GLU A 80 7.25 0.41 -4.00
CA GLU A 80 7.26 -0.11 -5.38
C GLU A 80 6.52 0.82 -6.34
N LEU A 81 5.34 1.32 -5.94
CA LEU A 81 4.57 2.28 -6.73
C LEU A 81 5.31 3.61 -6.88
N ALA A 82 5.94 4.10 -5.80
CA ALA A 82 6.75 5.32 -5.83
C ALA A 82 7.97 5.20 -6.76
N ALA A 83 8.62 4.04 -6.77
CA ALA A 83 9.80 3.76 -7.61
C ALA A 83 9.51 3.74 -9.12
N ARG A 84 8.23 3.69 -9.53
CA ARG A 84 7.82 3.77 -10.95
C ARG A 84 7.80 5.19 -11.49
N ASP A 85 8.07 6.18 -10.64
CA ASP A 85 8.01 7.61 -10.92
C ASP A 85 6.61 8.09 -11.36
N ASP A 86 6.47 9.42 -11.44
CA ASP A 86 5.32 10.11 -12.03
C ASP A 86 3.98 9.54 -11.53
N VAL A 87 3.84 9.53 -10.20
CA VAL A 87 2.72 8.92 -9.48
C VAL A 87 2.15 9.85 -8.40
N VAL A 88 0.84 9.78 -8.22
CA VAL A 88 0.09 10.40 -7.13
C VAL A 88 -0.40 9.31 -6.18
N LEU A 89 0.02 9.39 -4.91
CA LEU A 89 -0.33 8.48 -3.83
C LEU A 89 -1.36 9.15 -2.93
N LEU A 90 -2.55 8.56 -2.79
CA LEU A 90 -3.64 9.07 -1.96
C LEU A 90 -3.76 8.26 -0.67
N GLY A 91 -3.61 8.92 0.48
CA GLY A 91 -3.65 8.31 1.81
C GLY A 91 -4.53 9.06 2.81
N ARG A 92 -4.83 8.39 3.92
CA ARG A 92 -5.45 8.92 5.14
C ARG A 92 -4.62 8.52 6.34
#